data_AF-A0A7S1EMR7-F1
#
_entry.id   AF-A0A7S1EMR7-F1
#
_cell.length_a   1.000
_cell.length_b   1.000
_cell.length_c   1.000
_cell.angle_alpha   90.00
_cell.angle_beta   90.00
_cell.angle_gamma   90.00
#
_symmetry.space_group_name_H-M   'P 1'
#
loop_
_entity.id
_entity.type
_entity.pdbx_description
1 polymer ?
#
loop_
_entity_poly.entity_id
_entity_poly.type
_entity_poly.pdbx_seq_one_letter_code
_entity_poly.pdbx_strand_id
1 'polypeptide(L)'
;AREARFRKMRAQKKNAEEDETMKIEGDGDRVCQLDVPEDYEVYLDLRQALERRGWSASRELVEGVLPQMQWCSYIKTAWPLVASSNLIANHYFMRSGLVRKAELHSTLEPFEHGFCPEAHVTLVETQDDRDAFSSQAGALVRRGGLWVIKRGDSSN
;
A
#
# COMPACT_ATOMS: atom_id res chain seq x y z
N ALA A 1 -29.73 -7.95 -46.90
CA ALA A 1 -30.38 -8.14 -45.57
C ALA A 1 -29.36 -8.27 -44.41
N ARG A 2 -28.32 -9.11 -44.53
CA ARG A 2 -27.32 -9.36 -43.46
C ARG A 2 -26.44 -8.15 -43.12
N GLU A 3 -25.99 -7.40 -44.13
CA GLU A 3 -25.15 -6.20 -43.94
C GLU A 3 -25.87 -5.03 -43.25
N ALA A 4 -27.17 -4.86 -43.51
CA ALA A 4 -28.00 -3.85 -42.85
C ALA A 4 -28.11 -4.12 -41.34
N ARG A 5 -28.14 -5.40 -40.95
CA ARG A 5 -28.17 -5.84 -39.54
C ARG A 5 -26.84 -5.54 -38.83
N PHE A 6 -25.71 -5.72 -39.51
CA PHE A 6 -24.39 -5.39 -38.97
C PHE A 6 -24.15 -3.88 -38.82
N ARG A 7 -24.63 -3.07 -39.77
CA ARG A 7 -24.58 -1.60 -39.63
C ARG A 7 -25.43 -1.11 -38.47
N LYS A 8 -26.62 -1.69 -38.25
CA LYS A 8 -27.50 -1.34 -37.13
C LYS A 8 -26.89 -1.71 -35.77
N MET A 9 -26.23 -2.87 -35.66
CA MET A 9 -25.49 -3.25 -34.45
C MET A 9 -24.27 -2.38 -34.18
N ARG A 10 -23.50 -1.98 -35.21
CA ARG A 10 -22.37 -1.05 -35.02
C ARG A 10 -22.82 0.34 -34.60
N ALA A 11 -23.94 0.83 -35.12
CA ALA A 11 -24.52 2.11 -34.69
C ALA A 11 -25.05 2.04 -33.25
N GLN A 12 -25.70 0.94 -32.85
CA GLN A 12 -26.13 0.74 -31.46
C GLN A 12 -24.95 0.59 -30.49
N LYS A 13 -23.86 -0.06 -30.91
CA LYS A 13 -22.65 -0.21 -30.10
C LYS A 13 -21.89 1.11 -29.96
N LYS A 14 -21.85 1.92 -31.01
CA LYS A 14 -21.26 3.27 -30.97
C LYS A 14 -22.08 4.22 -30.08
N ASN A 15 -23.41 4.14 -30.12
CA ASN A 15 -24.28 4.89 -29.22
C ASN A 15 -24.20 4.41 -27.76
N ALA A 16 -23.88 3.12 -27.52
CA ALA A 16 -23.67 2.60 -26.16
C ALA A 16 -22.28 2.94 -25.61
N GLU A 17 -21.25 3.01 -26.45
CA GLU A 17 -19.89 3.47 -26.06
C GLU A 17 -19.84 5.00 -25.88
N GLU A 18 -20.70 5.76 -26.58
CA GLU A 18 -20.86 7.21 -26.36
C GLU A 18 -21.71 7.55 -25.11
N ASP A 19 -22.48 6.60 -24.55
CA ASP A 19 -23.21 6.75 -23.27
C ASP A 19 -22.37 6.35 -22.04
N GLU A 20 -21.25 5.63 -22.24
CA GLU A 20 -20.30 5.24 -21.18
C GLU A 20 -19.09 6.18 -21.05
N THR A 21 -19.01 7.22 -21.89
CA THR A 21 -18.21 8.39 -21.54
C THR A 21 -19.06 9.31 -20.67
N MET A 22 -19.28 8.86 -19.43
CA MET A 22 -19.52 9.75 -18.31
C MET A 22 -18.37 10.77 -18.31
N LYS A 23 -18.60 11.90 -18.95
CA LYS A 23 -17.90 13.12 -18.65
C LYS A 23 -18.10 13.33 -17.15
N ILE A 24 -17.05 13.10 -16.37
CA ILE A 24 -16.93 13.63 -15.01
C ILE A 24 -16.69 15.14 -15.17
N GLU A 25 -17.67 15.84 -15.74
CA GLU A 25 -17.82 17.28 -15.61
C GLU A 25 -18.60 17.48 -14.31
N GLY A 26 -17.86 17.61 -13.22
CA GLY A 26 -18.37 17.99 -11.92
C GLY A 26 -17.21 18.39 -11.04
N ASP A 27 -17.24 19.62 -10.52
CA ASP A 27 -16.67 19.96 -9.22
C ASP A 27 -17.34 19.06 -8.16
N GLY A 28 -17.09 17.75 -8.23
CA GLY A 28 -17.37 16.85 -7.13
C GLY A 28 -16.38 17.25 -6.05
N ASP A 29 -16.90 17.73 -4.93
CA ASP A 29 -16.07 18.14 -3.80
C ASP A 29 -15.00 17.06 -3.56
N ARG A 30 -13.74 17.49 -3.62
CA ARG A 30 -12.60 16.60 -3.39
C ARG A 30 -12.57 16.29 -1.90
N VAL A 31 -13.10 15.14 -1.52
CA VAL A 31 -13.22 14.72 -0.13
C VAL A 31 -12.07 13.79 0.24
N CYS A 32 -11.40 14.13 1.33
CA CYS A 32 -10.42 13.30 1.99
C CYS A 32 -10.90 12.85 3.37
N GLN A 33 -10.89 11.54 3.62
CA GLN A 33 -11.06 11.00 4.96
C GLN A 33 -9.71 10.98 5.70
N LEU A 34 -9.62 11.68 6.84
CA LEU A 34 -8.48 11.71 7.75
C LEU A 34 -8.74 10.83 8.98
N ASP A 35 -8.58 9.51 8.84
CA ASP A 35 -8.68 8.58 9.97
C ASP A 35 -7.29 8.30 10.57
N VAL A 36 -6.75 9.34 11.21
CA VAL A 36 -5.47 9.31 11.93
C VAL A 36 -5.63 9.87 13.35
N PRO A 37 -4.76 9.47 14.30
CA PRO A 37 -4.65 10.10 15.62
C PRO A 37 -4.45 11.63 15.52
N GLU A 38 -4.95 12.37 16.51
CA GLU A 38 -5.00 13.84 16.45
C GLU A 38 -3.62 14.48 16.54
N ASP A 39 -2.76 13.90 17.37
CA ASP A 39 -1.35 14.27 17.49
C ASP A 39 -0.61 14.10 16.16
N TYR A 40 -0.94 13.07 15.37
CA TYR A 40 -0.37 12.87 14.04
C TYR A 40 -0.84 13.91 13.02
N GLU A 41 -2.12 14.28 13.04
CA GLU A 41 -2.69 15.32 12.18
C GLU A 41 -2.08 16.69 12.49
N VAL A 42 -1.98 17.04 13.78
CA VAL A 42 -1.38 18.31 14.24
C VAL A 42 0.10 18.37 13.89
N TYR A 43 0.83 17.26 14.03
CA TYR A 43 2.26 17.20 13.70
C TYR A 43 2.53 17.46 12.21
N LEU A 44 1.65 17.01 11.31
CA LEU A 44 1.83 17.13 9.86
C LEU A 44 1.02 18.25 9.19
N ASP A 45 0.11 18.90 9.93
CA ASP A 45 -0.82 19.92 9.41
C ASP A 45 -1.59 19.45 8.16
N LEU A 46 -2.01 18.18 8.15
CA LEU A 46 -2.56 17.52 6.96
C LEU A 46 -3.85 18.18 6.48
N ARG A 47 -4.77 18.50 7.39
CA ARG A 47 -6.03 19.15 7.06
C ARG A 47 -5.81 20.48 6.35
N GLN A 48 -5.00 21.36 6.94
CA GLN A 48 -4.76 22.67 6.33
C GLN A 48 -4.02 22.55 5.00
N ALA A 49 -3.11 21.58 4.87
CA ALA A 49 -2.41 21.31 3.61
C ALA A 49 -3.35 20.83 2.49
N LEU A 50 -4.38 20.07 2.84
CA LEU A 50 -5.42 19.57 1.94
C LEU A 50 -6.40 20.68 1.56
N GLU A 51 -6.90 21.43 2.54
CA GLU A 51 -7.84 22.55 2.34
C GLU A 51 -7.22 23.64 1.45
N ARG A 52 -5.93 23.97 1.64
CA ARG A 52 -5.18 24.88 0.76
C ARG A 52 -5.10 24.42 -0.69
N ARG A 53 -5.37 23.14 -0.97
CA ARG A 53 -5.38 22.52 -2.30
C ARG A 53 -6.79 22.22 -2.81
N GLY A 54 -7.82 22.76 -2.14
CA GLY A 54 -9.22 22.59 -2.50
C GLY A 54 -9.79 21.23 -2.14
N TRP A 55 -9.24 20.56 -1.12
CA TRP A 55 -9.83 19.35 -0.56
C TRP A 55 -10.63 19.66 0.70
N SER A 56 -11.82 19.08 0.81
CA SER A 56 -12.54 18.97 2.08
C SER A 56 -12.00 17.78 2.86
N ALA A 57 -11.44 18.01 4.04
CA ALA A 57 -10.85 16.96 4.85
C ALA A 57 -11.66 16.74 6.14
N SER A 58 -12.08 15.50 6.41
CA SER A 58 -12.88 15.15 7.59
C SER A 58 -12.41 13.85 8.21
N ARG A 59 -12.49 13.73 9.53
CA ARG A 59 -12.20 12.46 10.22
C ARG A 59 -13.33 11.45 10.02
N GLU A 60 -14.56 11.96 9.98
CA GLU A 60 -15.76 11.18 9.78
C GLU A 60 -16.09 11.08 8.29
N LEU A 61 -16.58 9.91 7.89
CA LEU A 61 -17.19 9.74 6.59
C LEU A 61 -18.49 10.52 6.55
N VAL A 62 -18.63 11.39 5.57
CA VAL A 62 -19.90 12.08 5.31
C VAL A 62 -20.87 11.06 4.73
N GLU A 63 -22.03 10.90 5.36
CA GLU A 63 -23.03 9.92 4.94
C GLU A 63 -23.44 10.15 3.48
N GLY A 64 -23.44 9.07 2.67
CA GLY A 64 -23.76 9.14 1.25
C GLY A 64 -22.65 9.70 0.34
N VAL A 65 -21.51 10.11 0.89
CA VAL A 65 -20.37 10.64 0.12
C VAL A 65 -19.17 9.71 0.24
N LEU A 66 -18.75 9.12 -0.88
CA LEU A 66 -17.52 8.33 -0.94
C LEU A 66 -16.31 9.27 -1.04
N PRO A 67 -15.31 9.14 -0.16
CA PRO A 67 -14.09 9.94 -0.26
C PRO A 67 -13.30 9.52 -1.52
N GLN A 68 -12.68 10.49 -2.20
CA GLN A 68 -11.75 10.21 -3.29
C GLN A 68 -10.34 9.95 -2.77
N MET A 69 -10.05 10.35 -1.52
CA MET A 69 -8.79 10.05 -0.85
C MET A 69 -8.98 9.60 0.60
N GLN A 70 -8.20 8.64 1.05
CA GLN A 70 -8.15 8.20 2.45
C GLN A 70 -6.72 8.33 2.98
N TRP A 71 -6.57 9.10 4.05
CA TRP A 71 -5.35 9.16 4.84
C TRP A 71 -5.61 8.49 6.18
N CYS A 72 -5.11 7.26 6.33
CA CYS A 72 -5.37 6.46 7.53
C CYS A 72 -4.22 5.49 7.82
N SER A 73 -4.42 4.56 8.75
CA SER A 73 -3.48 3.45 8.95
C SER A 73 -3.65 2.37 7.87
N TYR A 74 -2.60 1.59 7.62
CA TYR A 74 -2.60 0.54 6.59
C TYR A 74 -3.76 -0.47 6.76
N ILE A 75 -4.06 -0.83 8.01
CA ILE A 75 -5.11 -1.81 8.35
C ILE A 75 -6.51 -1.26 8.05
N LYS A 76 -6.71 0.05 8.18
CA LYS A 76 -8.00 0.72 7.95
C LYS A 76 -8.24 1.14 6.51
N THR A 77 -7.22 1.03 5.66
CA THR A 77 -7.33 1.42 4.25
C THR A 77 -8.37 0.55 3.54
N ALA A 78 -9.31 1.17 2.82
CA ALA A 78 -10.34 0.48 2.06
C ALA A 78 -9.77 -0.12 0.75
N TRP A 79 -8.93 -1.15 0.86
CA TRP A 79 -8.23 -1.78 -0.26
C TRP A 79 -9.10 -2.18 -1.45
N PRO A 80 -10.34 -2.69 -1.28
CA PRO A 80 -11.21 -2.97 -2.42
C PRO A 80 -11.49 -1.73 -3.29
N LEU A 81 -11.65 -0.55 -2.68
CA LEU A 81 -11.88 0.70 -3.41
C LEU A 81 -10.61 1.23 -4.09
N VAL A 82 -9.45 1.01 -3.47
CA VAL A 82 -8.16 1.32 -4.08
C VAL A 82 -7.93 0.43 -5.31
N ALA A 83 -8.19 -0.87 -5.18
CA ALA A 83 -8.05 -1.84 -6.26
C ALA A 83 -8.98 -1.55 -7.45
N SER A 84 -10.17 -0.99 -7.19
CA SER A 84 -11.12 -0.58 -8.23
C SER A 84 -10.88 0.85 -8.75
N SER A 85 -9.77 1.50 -8.39
CA SER A 85 -9.43 2.88 -8.78
C SER A 85 -10.45 3.95 -8.37
N ASN A 86 -11.28 3.66 -7.37
CA ASN A 86 -12.28 4.59 -6.85
C ASN A 86 -11.77 5.41 -5.65
N LEU A 87 -10.58 5.08 -5.14
CA LEU A 87 -10.00 5.70 -3.94
C LEU A 87 -8.47 5.80 -4.05
N ILE A 88 -7.94 6.96 -3.71
CA ILE A 88 -6.49 7.18 -3.50
C ILE A 88 -6.19 6.94 -2.01
N ALA A 89 -5.14 6.20 -1.69
CA ALA A 89 -4.71 5.95 -0.31
C ALA A 89 -3.26 6.41 -0.07
N ASN A 90 -2.92 6.74 1.17
CA ASN A 90 -1.56 7.13 1.58
C ASN A 90 -0.60 5.94 1.75
N HIS A 91 -0.98 4.74 1.32
CA HIS A 91 -0.19 3.50 1.43
C HIS A 91 -0.15 2.76 0.10
N TYR A 92 0.97 2.07 -0.14
CA TYR A 92 1.07 1.06 -1.19
C TYR A 92 0.64 -0.31 -0.66
N PHE A 93 -0.12 -1.05 -1.47
CA PHE A 93 -0.59 -2.40 -1.12
C PHE A 93 0.58 -3.39 -0.98
N MET A 94 1.44 -3.47 -2.00
CA MET A 94 2.65 -4.30 -1.96
C MET A 94 3.84 -3.49 -1.47
N ARG A 95 4.07 -3.52 -0.15
CA ARG A 95 5.18 -2.79 0.51
C ARG A 95 6.03 -3.64 1.45
N SER A 96 5.62 -4.88 1.71
CA SER A 96 6.20 -5.74 2.74
C SER A 96 7.69 -6.02 2.49
N GLY A 97 8.08 -6.22 1.22
CA GLY A 97 9.46 -6.36 0.78
C GLY A 97 10.38 -5.17 1.06
N LEU A 98 9.84 -4.00 1.42
CA LEU A 98 10.66 -2.83 1.78
C LEU A 98 10.56 -2.46 3.27
N VAL A 99 9.44 -2.79 3.92
CA VAL A 99 9.19 -2.38 5.31
C VAL A 99 9.44 -3.48 6.33
N ARG A 100 9.48 -4.75 5.92
CA ARG A 100 9.75 -5.89 6.81
C ARG A 100 11.18 -6.36 6.62
N LYS A 101 11.97 -6.36 7.69
CA LYS A 101 13.40 -6.69 7.64
C LYS A 101 13.70 -8.06 7.00
N ALA A 102 12.88 -9.06 7.28
CA ALA A 102 13.01 -10.40 6.70
C ALA A 102 12.87 -10.39 5.17
N GLU A 103 11.86 -9.69 4.68
CA GLU A 103 11.56 -9.61 3.25
C GLU A 103 12.48 -8.62 2.53
N LEU A 104 12.95 -7.58 3.23
CA LEU A 104 13.89 -6.58 2.72
C LEU A 104 15.20 -7.22 2.29
N HIS A 105 15.78 -8.10 3.10
CA HIS A 105 17.04 -8.76 2.74
C HIS A 105 16.88 -9.57 1.45
N SER A 106 15.85 -10.40 1.35
CA SER A 106 15.56 -11.16 0.13
C SER A 106 15.23 -10.27 -1.07
N THR A 107 14.60 -9.12 -0.85
CA THR A 107 14.29 -8.15 -1.91
C THR A 107 15.56 -7.46 -2.43
N LEU A 108 16.54 -7.21 -1.56
CA LEU A 108 17.78 -6.52 -1.89
C LEU A 108 18.89 -7.44 -2.38
N GLU A 109 18.89 -8.74 -2.05
CA GLU A 109 19.91 -9.72 -2.44
C GLU A 109 20.34 -9.64 -3.92
N PRO A 110 19.43 -9.49 -4.92
CA PRO A 110 19.83 -9.36 -6.32
C PRO A 110 20.58 -8.06 -6.67
N PHE A 111 20.50 -7.05 -5.80
CA PHE A 111 21.02 -5.70 -6.01
C PHE A 111 22.22 -5.38 -5.10
N GLU A 112 22.60 -6.31 -4.21
CA GLU A 112 23.60 -6.04 -3.18
C GLU A 112 25.03 -6.09 -3.71
N HIS A 113 25.61 -4.89 -3.81
CA HIS A 113 27.05 -4.66 -3.86
C HIS A 113 27.46 -3.75 -2.68
N GLY A 114 27.51 -4.30 -1.46
CA GLY A 114 28.23 -3.71 -0.33
C GLY A 114 27.58 -2.52 0.43
N PHE A 115 26.33 -2.14 0.13
CA PHE A 115 25.67 -1.00 0.78
C PHE A 115 24.82 -1.37 2.02
N CYS A 116 24.53 -2.65 2.23
CA CYS A 116 23.73 -3.13 3.36
C CYS A 116 24.54 -4.09 4.24
N PRO A 117 24.47 -3.95 5.58
CA PRO A 117 25.01 -4.97 6.47
C PRO A 117 24.31 -6.32 6.23
N GLU A 118 25.11 -7.38 6.13
CA GLU A 118 24.60 -8.75 5.98
C GLU A 118 23.61 -9.07 7.11
N ALA A 119 22.43 -9.61 6.76
CA ALA A 119 21.38 -9.91 7.73
C ALA A 119 20.78 -11.29 7.46
N HIS A 120 20.57 -12.05 8.53
CA HIS A 120 19.93 -13.36 8.46
C HIS A 120 18.69 -13.34 9.33
N VAL A 121 17.59 -13.86 8.81
CA VAL A 121 16.33 -14.01 9.56
C VAL A 121 15.94 -15.47 9.58
N THR A 122 15.76 -16.00 10.79
CA THR A 122 15.38 -17.39 11.03
C THR A 122 14.14 -17.40 11.92
N LEU A 123 13.09 -18.07 11.47
CA LEU A 123 11.95 -18.41 12.32
C LEU A 123 12.36 -19.61 13.19
N VAL A 124 12.19 -19.50 14.51
CA VAL A 124 12.64 -20.50 15.46
C VAL A 124 11.44 -20.95 16.30
N GLU A 125 10.79 -22.02 15.85
CA GLU A 125 9.59 -22.57 16.51
C GLU A 125 9.90 -23.87 17.25
N THR A 126 10.81 -24.67 16.70
CA THR A 126 11.16 -26.00 17.20
C THR A 126 12.56 -26.05 17.79
N GLN A 127 12.92 -27.19 18.40
CA GLN A 127 14.30 -27.42 18.83
C GLN A 127 15.24 -27.58 17.64
N ASP A 128 14.78 -28.23 16.56
CA ASP A 128 15.56 -28.40 15.34
C ASP A 128 15.91 -27.04 14.69
N ASP A 129 14.98 -26.09 14.70
CA ASP A 129 15.23 -24.72 14.21
C ASP A 129 16.29 -24.00 15.06
N ARG A 130 16.31 -24.24 16.37
CA ARG A 130 17.34 -23.68 17.27
C ARG A 130 18.71 -24.24 16.96
N ASP A 131 18.80 -25.53 16.69
CA ASP A 131 20.06 -26.20 16.38
C ASP A 131 20.58 -25.75 15.00
N ALA A 132 19.68 -25.59 14.03
CA ALA A 132 19.99 -25.00 12.72
C ALA A 132 20.47 -23.55 12.85
N PHE A 133 19.75 -22.72 13.60
CA PHE A 133 20.15 -21.34 13.88
C PHE A 133 21.51 -21.26 14.57
N SER A 134 21.75 -22.09 15.60
CA SER A 134 23.02 -22.15 16.33
C SER A 134 24.19 -22.51 15.39
N SER A 135 23.97 -23.50 14.51
CA SER A 135 24.95 -23.90 13.51
C SER A 135 25.26 -22.78 12.51
N GLN A 136 24.23 -22.10 12.01
CA GLN A 136 24.36 -20.95 11.11
C GLN A 136 25.10 -19.79 11.79
N ALA A 137 24.69 -19.40 13.00
CA ALA A 137 25.33 -18.35 13.77
C ALA A 137 26.81 -18.66 14.04
N GLY A 138 27.13 -19.91 14.38
CA GLY A 138 28.51 -20.36 14.55
C GLY A 138 29.34 -20.22 13.27
N ALA A 139 28.76 -20.51 12.10
CA ALA A 139 29.43 -20.31 10.81
C ALA A 139 29.66 -18.81 10.50
N LEU A 140 28.70 -17.95 10.79
CA LEU A 140 28.80 -16.51 10.59
C LEU A 140 29.88 -15.88 11.49
N VAL A 141 29.92 -16.24 12.77
CA VAL A 141 30.96 -15.77 13.70
C VAL A 141 32.36 -16.17 13.23
N ARG A 142 32.53 -17.39 12.70
CA ARG A 142 33.81 -17.85 12.15
C ARG A 142 34.24 -17.11 10.88
N ARG A 143 33.30 -16.59 10.08
CA ARG A 143 33.59 -15.73 8.92
C ARG A 143 34.08 -14.34 9.32
N GLY A 144 33.97 -13.98 10.60
CA GLY A 144 34.34 -12.67 11.13
C GLY A 144 33.21 -11.64 11.09
N GLY A 145 33.50 -10.44 11.58
CA GLY A 145 32.52 -9.36 11.72
C GLY A 145 31.85 -9.31 13.10
N LEU A 146 31.13 -8.21 13.36
CA LEU A 146 30.35 -8.02 14.58
C LEU A 146 28.90 -8.40 14.31
N TRP A 147 28.44 -9.48 14.94
CA TRP A 147 27.07 -9.98 14.79
C TRP A 147 26.22 -9.63 16.00
N VAL A 148 24.98 -9.20 15.75
CA VAL A 148 24.01 -8.87 16.81
C VAL A 148 22.76 -9.71 16.60
N ILE A 149 22.41 -10.52 17.60
CA ILE A 149 21.16 -11.27 17.62
C ILE A 149 20.07 -10.36 18.19
N LYS A 150 19.02 -10.12 17.40
CA LYS A 150 17.82 -9.39 17.84
C LYS A 150 16.63 -10.33 17.79
N ARG A 151 15.86 -10.36 18.87
CA ARG A 151 14.56 -11.06 18.85
C ARG A 151 13.62 -10.30 17.93
N GLY A 152 12.94 -11.04 17.06
CA GLY A 152 11.87 -10.50 16.24
C GLY A 152 10.62 -10.36 17.11
N ASP A 153 10.53 -9.28 17.88
CA ASP A 153 9.27 -8.96 18.54
C ASP A 153 8.35 -8.36 17.49
N SER A 154 7.45 -9.19 16.95
CA SER A 154 6.34 -8.76 16.11
C SER A 154 5.44 -7.83 16.90
N SER A 155 5.79 -6.55 16.94
CA SER A 155 4.98 -5.47 17.50
C SER A 155 4.28 -4.71 16.37
N ASN A 156 3.57 -5.47 15.53
CA ASN A 156 2.56 -4.98 14.60
C ASN A 156 1.39 -5.96 14.56
#